data_AF-A0A519H1Q6-F1
#
_entry.id   AF-A0A519H1Q6-F1
#
_cell.length_a   1.000
_cell.length_b   1.000
_cell.length_c   1.000
_cell.angle_alpha   90.00
_cell.angle_beta   90.00
_cell.angle_gamma   90.00
#
_symmetry.space_group_name_H-M   'P 1'
#
loop_
_entity.id
_entity.type
_entity.pdbx_description
1 polymer ?
#
loop_
_entity_poly.entity_id
_entity_poly.type
_entity_poly.pdbx_seq_one_letter_code
_entity_poly.pdbx_strand_id
1 'polypeptide(L)'
;YSLSKQSNLAGYRAALLAGDPRLVERLLTARKHLGLMLPAPVQAAMAVALRDDAHVEEQRERYRRRRDALKPALESAGFRIDRSEGGLYLWATAGEDAWDTIARLADHGILAGPGHFYGTHYPQHVRFSLTATDERIAAAAQRLRAVGRS
;
A
#
# COMPACT_ATOMS: atom_id res chain seq x y z
N TYR A 1 -15.63 1.38 -0.24
CA TYR A 1 -14.67 2.50 -0.27
C TYR A 1 -14.05 2.71 1.11
N SER A 2 -12.74 2.94 1.22
CA SER A 2 -12.03 3.04 2.51
C SER A 2 -11.16 4.30 2.58
N LEU A 3 -11.31 5.04 3.68
CA LEU A 3 -10.51 6.24 3.99
C LEU A 3 -9.13 5.90 4.59
N SER A 4 -8.86 4.62 4.82
CA SER A 4 -7.67 4.19 5.57
C SER A 4 -6.35 4.63 4.94
N LYS A 5 -6.32 4.80 3.62
CA LYS A 5 -5.11 5.16 2.88
C LYS A 5 -5.18 6.54 2.26
N GLN A 6 -6.37 6.92 1.79
CA GLN A 6 -6.59 8.25 1.23
C GLN A 6 -6.50 9.35 2.28
N SER A 7 -7.01 9.10 3.49
CA SER A 7 -7.08 10.09 4.57
C SER A 7 -6.27 9.68 5.81
N ASN A 8 -5.40 8.68 5.69
CA ASN A 8 -4.59 8.11 6.79
C ASN A 8 -5.41 7.62 8.02
N LEU A 9 -6.69 7.27 7.83
CA LEU A 9 -7.58 6.80 8.90
C LEU A 9 -7.55 5.27 9.10
N ALA A 10 -6.39 4.63 8.90
CA ALA A 10 -6.30 3.16 8.98
C ALA A 10 -6.68 2.60 10.36
N GLY A 11 -6.35 3.32 11.43
CA GLY A 11 -6.68 2.97 12.82
C GLY A 11 -8.15 3.12 13.18
N TYR A 12 -8.94 3.86 12.40
CA TYR A 12 -10.36 4.13 12.69
C TYR A 12 -11.27 2.96 12.30
N ARG A 13 -10.73 1.99 11.53
CA ARG A 13 -11.42 0.75 11.10
C ARG A 13 -12.77 1.01 10.44
N ALA A 14 -12.85 2.06 9.63
CA ALA A 14 -14.10 2.52 9.04
C ALA A 14 -14.05 2.56 7.50
N ALA A 15 -15.19 2.29 6.87
CA ALA A 15 -15.36 2.22 5.43
C ALA A 15 -16.83 2.47 5.05
N LEU A 16 -17.05 2.88 3.81
CA LEU A 16 -18.38 3.04 3.21
C LEU A 16 -18.68 1.90 2.23
N LEU A 17 -19.92 1.44 2.23
CA LEU A 17 -20.48 0.53 1.25
C LEU A 17 -21.68 1.23 0.58
N ALA A 18 -21.71 1.23 -0.75
CA ALA A 18 -22.83 1.70 -1.55
C ALA A 18 -23.00 0.72 -2.74
N GLY A 19 -24.23 0.47 -3.16
CA GLY A 19 -24.54 -0.53 -4.19
C GLY A 19 -26.01 -0.93 -4.17
N ASP A 20 -26.31 -2.16 -4.60
CA ASP A 20 -27.66 -2.73 -4.62
C ASP A 20 -28.36 -2.59 -3.25
N PRO A 21 -29.51 -1.89 -3.18
CA PRO A 21 -30.26 -1.69 -1.94
C PRO A 21 -30.56 -3.00 -1.19
N ARG A 22 -30.90 -4.09 -1.91
CA ARG A 22 -31.21 -5.39 -1.29
C ARG A 22 -29.99 -6.00 -0.62
N LEU A 23 -28.82 -5.88 -1.25
CA LEU A 23 -27.55 -6.38 -0.71
C LEU A 23 -27.11 -5.52 0.49
N VAL A 24 -27.25 -4.21 0.39
CA VAL A 24 -26.94 -3.26 1.47
C VAL A 24 -27.81 -3.52 2.69
N GLU A 25 -29.11 -3.73 2.51
CA GLU A 25 -30.05 -4.01 3.61
C GLU A 25 -29.68 -5.30 4.35
N ARG A 26 -29.42 -6.39 3.62
CA ARG A 26 -29.00 -7.66 4.22
C ARG A 26 -27.72 -7.53 5.04
N LEU A 27 -26.74 -6.80 4.52
CA LEU A 27 -25.49 -6.53 5.23
C LEU A 27 -25.70 -5.65 6.46
N LEU A 28 -26.57 -4.63 6.38
CA LEU A 28 -26.89 -3.78 7.51
C LEU A 28 -27.54 -4.59 8.65
N THR A 29 -28.49 -5.46 8.33
CA THR A 29 -29.15 -6.33 9.30
C THR A 29 -28.15 -7.25 9.99
N ALA A 30 -27.28 -7.93 9.23
CA ALA A 30 -26.24 -8.77 9.82
C ALA A 30 -25.31 -7.99 10.75
N ARG A 31 -24.88 -6.78 10.37
CA ARG A 31 -24.01 -5.93 11.20
C ARG A 31 -24.66 -5.48 12.50
N LYS A 32 -25.97 -5.19 12.50
CA LYS A 32 -26.72 -4.87 13.72
C LYS A 32 -26.68 -6.03 14.71
N HIS A 33 -26.96 -7.25 14.23
CA HIS A 33 -26.96 -8.45 15.08
C HIS A 33 -25.56 -8.84 15.59
N LEU A 34 -24.52 -8.57 14.81
CA LEU A 34 -23.13 -8.85 15.19
C LEU A 34 -22.49 -7.75 16.05
N GLY A 35 -23.23 -6.68 16.40
CA GLY A 35 -22.69 -5.56 17.19
C GLY A 35 -21.64 -4.72 16.45
N LEU A 36 -21.59 -4.79 15.12
CA LEU A 36 -20.60 -4.12 14.27
C LEU A 36 -21.03 -2.68 13.91
N MET A 37 -21.72 -2.00 14.80
CA MET A 37 -22.15 -0.61 14.57
C MET A 37 -20.95 0.33 14.75
N LEU A 38 -20.85 1.30 13.85
CA LEU A 38 -19.73 2.23 13.86
C LEU A 38 -19.90 3.26 14.97
N PRO A 39 -18.88 3.54 15.81
CA PRO A 39 -19.00 4.56 16.86
C PRO A 39 -19.32 5.95 16.28
N ALA A 40 -20.19 6.71 16.95
CA ALA A 40 -20.58 8.05 16.51
C ALA A 40 -19.39 9.02 16.31
N PRO A 41 -18.36 9.06 17.18
CA PRO A 41 -17.18 9.90 16.94
C PRO A 41 -16.43 9.54 15.65
N VAL A 42 -16.36 8.25 15.31
CA VAL A 42 -15.74 7.77 14.07
C VAL A 42 -16.56 8.20 12.86
N GLN A 43 -17.90 8.11 12.92
CA GLN A 43 -18.79 8.62 11.87
C GLN A 43 -18.59 10.12 11.63
N ALA A 44 -18.49 10.93 12.70
CA ALA A 44 -18.26 12.37 12.60
C ALA A 44 -16.92 12.69 11.93
N ALA A 45 -15.83 12.01 12.33
CA ALA A 45 -14.52 12.16 11.70
C ALA A 45 -14.53 11.78 10.22
N MET A 46 -15.21 10.70 9.85
CA MET A 46 -15.38 10.31 8.44
C MET A 46 -16.12 11.38 7.64
N ALA A 47 -17.19 11.96 8.20
CA ALA A 47 -17.98 12.98 7.51
C ALA A 47 -17.20 14.27 7.24
N VAL A 48 -16.23 14.61 8.09
CA VAL A 48 -15.30 15.72 7.84
C VAL A 48 -14.30 15.34 6.76
N ALA A 49 -13.65 14.19 6.89
CA ALA A 49 -12.65 13.73 5.91
C ALA A 49 -13.22 13.54 4.50
N LEU A 50 -14.49 13.14 4.36
CA LEU A 50 -15.13 12.97 3.05
C LEU A 50 -15.50 14.30 2.37
N ARG A 51 -15.43 15.42 3.07
CA ARG A 51 -15.75 16.76 2.55
C ARG A 51 -14.52 17.60 2.21
N ASP A 52 -13.33 17.06 2.44
CA ASP A 52 -12.06 17.73 2.20
C ASP A 52 -11.25 16.96 1.17
N ASP A 53 -11.00 17.57 0.02
CA ASP A 53 -10.17 16.99 -1.04
C ASP A 53 -8.72 17.48 -1.00
N ALA A 54 -8.41 18.51 -0.21
CA ALA A 54 -7.06 19.09 -0.17
C ALA A 54 -6.05 18.12 0.42
N HIS A 55 -6.39 17.45 1.54
CA HIS A 55 -5.52 16.42 2.12
C HIS A 55 -5.36 15.21 1.17
N VAL A 56 -6.36 14.92 0.33
CA VAL A 56 -6.32 13.83 -0.64
C VAL A 56 -5.26 14.10 -1.70
N GLU A 57 -5.25 15.32 -2.25
CA GLU A 57 -4.26 15.74 -3.24
C GLU A 57 -2.85 15.78 -2.62
N GLU A 58 -2.71 16.24 -1.37
CA GLU A 58 -1.43 16.20 -0.66
C GLU A 58 -0.92 14.75 -0.48
N GLN A 59 -1.79 13.82 -0.09
CA GLN A 59 -1.41 12.40 0.01
C GLN A 59 -1.02 11.82 -1.36
N ARG A 60 -1.78 12.14 -2.40
CA ARG A 60 -1.48 11.70 -3.77
C ARG A 60 -0.10 12.17 -4.21
N GLU A 61 0.21 13.45 -4.01
CA GLU A 61 1.50 14.04 -4.35
C GLU A 61 2.63 13.39 -3.55
N ARG A 62 2.42 13.14 -2.25
CA ARG A 62 3.40 12.46 -1.39
C ARG A 62 3.73 11.06 -1.92
N TYR A 63 2.72 10.27 -2.28
CA TYR A 63 2.94 8.93 -2.84
C TYR A 63 3.58 8.96 -4.23
N ARG A 64 3.25 9.98 -5.05
CA ARG A 64 3.92 10.22 -6.33
C ARG A 64 5.42 10.44 -6.15
N ARG A 65 5.82 11.37 -5.27
CA ARG A 65 7.26 11.62 -4.99
C ARG A 65 8.00 10.39 -4.50
N ARG A 66 7.39 9.60 -3.60
CA ARG A 66 7.99 8.36 -3.11
C ARG A 66 8.17 7.32 -4.21
N ARG A 67 7.18 7.18 -5.09
CA ARG A 67 7.26 6.33 -6.27
C ARG A 67 8.39 6.78 -7.20
N ASP A 68 8.47 8.08 -7.49
CA ASP A 68 9.47 8.66 -8.37
C ASP A 68 10.90 8.48 -7.84
N ALA A 69 11.07 8.37 -6.51
CA ALA A 69 12.34 8.04 -5.89
C ALA A 69 12.67 6.53 -5.95
N LEU A 70 11.71 5.67 -5.58
CA LEU A 70 11.96 4.24 -5.36
C LEU A 70 11.94 3.42 -6.65
N LYS A 71 11.01 3.72 -7.57
CA LYS A 71 10.85 3.00 -8.85
C LYS A 71 12.17 2.94 -9.65
N PRO A 72 12.83 4.07 -9.99
CA PRO A 72 14.08 4.01 -10.74
C PRO A 72 15.23 3.37 -9.96
N ALA A 73 15.20 3.42 -8.62
CA ALA A 73 16.22 2.76 -7.81
C ALA A 73 16.11 1.23 -7.88
N LEU A 74 14.88 0.70 -7.84
CA LEU A 74 14.61 -0.73 -8.05
C LEU A 74 15.02 -1.17 -9.46
N GLU A 75 14.65 -0.42 -10.48
CA GLU A 75 15.02 -0.70 -11.87
C GLU A 75 16.55 -0.71 -12.04
N SER A 76 17.26 0.25 -11.43
CA SER A 76 18.73 0.28 -11.44
C SER A 76 19.38 -0.88 -10.69
N ALA A 77 18.66 -1.50 -9.75
CA ALA A 77 19.11 -2.68 -9.01
C ALA A 77 18.71 -4.00 -9.70
N GLY A 78 18.28 -3.94 -10.97
CA GLY A 78 17.96 -5.12 -11.79
C GLY A 78 16.53 -5.64 -11.64
N PHE A 79 15.65 -4.93 -10.92
CA PHE A 79 14.26 -5.35 -10.79
C PHE A 79 13.44 -4.92 -12.01
N ARG A 80 12.60 -5.84 -12.51
CA ARG A 80 11.48 -5.51 -13.39
C ARG A 80 10.26 -5.18 -12.56
N ILE A 81 9.53 -4.12 -12.89
CA ILE A 81 8.30 -3.72 -12.21
C ILE A 81 7.09 -4.04 -13.09
N ASP A 82 6.20 -4.88 -12.58
CA ASP A 82 5.03 -5.38 -13.31
C ASP A 82 3.74 -4.76 -12.76
N ARG A 83 2.80 -4.39 -13.64
CA ARG A 83 1.41 -3.98 -13.32
C ARG A 83 1.27 -3.02 -12.13
N SER A 84 2.17 -2.04 -12.04
CA SER A 84 2.26 -1.09 -10.91
C SER A 84 1.94 0.34 -11.36
N GLU A 85 0.83 0.57 -12.05
CA GLU A 85 0.46 1.87 -12.63
C GLU A 85 -0.19 2.82 -11.61
N GLY A 86 -0.69 2.29 -10.50
CA GLY A 86 -1.33 3.06 -9.42
C GLY A 86 -1.18 2.39 -8.07
N GLY A 87 -1.61 3.09 -7.02
CA GLY A 87 -1.61 2.57 -5.65
C GLY A 87 -0.29 2.76 -4.89
N LEU A 88 -0.24 2.15 -3.71
CA LEU A 88 0.75 2.41 -2.65
C LEU A 88 1.89 1.40 -2.64
N TYR A 89 2.00 0.58 -3.68
CA TYR A 89 2.96 -0.50 -3.75
C TYR A 89 3.61 -0.55 -5.13
N LEU A 90 4.85 -1.01 -5.15
CA LEU A 90 5.53 -1.45 -6.37
C LEU A 90 5.65 -2.96 -6.32
N TRP A 91 5.20 -3.62 -7.38
CA TRP A 91 5.28 -5.05 -7.56
C TRP A 91 6.42 -5.36 -8.50
N ALA A 92 7.48 -5.96 -7.97
CA ALA A 92 8.77 -6.06 -8.64
C ALA A 92 9.29 -7.50 -8.59
N THR A 93 10.15 -7.87 -9.52
CA THR A 93 10.82 -9.18 -9.54
C THR A 93 12.26 -9.03 -10.02
N ALA A 94 13.16 -9.82 -9.44
CA ALA A 94 14.54 -10.00 -9.89
C ALA A 94 14.69 -11.25 -10.78
N GLY A 95 13.60 -11.94 -11.12
CA GLY A 95 13.64 -13.18 -11.93
C GLY A 95 14.04 -14.43 -11.16
N GLU A 96 14.13 -14.36 -9.83
CA GLU A 96 14.48 -15.44 -8.91
C GLU A 96 13.35 -15.64 -7.87
N ASP A 97 13.46 -16.65 -7.01
CA ASP A 97 12.47 -16.86 -5.94
C ASP A 97 12.37 -15.64 -5.01
N ALA A 98 11.16 -15.28 -4.62
CA ALA A 98 10.91 -14.10 -3.80
C ALA A 98 11.58 -14.20 -2.42
N TRP A 99 11.79 -15.40 -1.86
CA TRP A 99 12.48 -15.56 -0.59
C TRP A 99 13.97 -15.24 -0.71
N ASP A 100 14.61 -15.63 -1.82
CA ASP A 100 16.01 -15.29 -2.10
C ASP A 100 16.17 -13.77 -2.27
N THR A 101 15.26 -13.15 -3.02
CA THR A 101 15.20 -11.69 -3.11
C THR A 101 15.02 -11.03 -1.75
N ILE A 102 14.12 -11.54 -0.90
CA ILE A 102 13.90 -11.00 0.45
C ILE A 102 15.16 -11.12 1.31
N ALA A 103 15.86 -12.25 1.27
CA ALA A 103 17.10 -12.45 2.00
C ALA A 103 18.16 -11.40 1.59
N ARG A 104 18.40 -11.23 0.28
CA ARG A 104 19.35 -10.23 -0.23
C ARG A 104 18.95 -8.81 0.16
N LEU A 105 17.66 -8.47 0.11
CA LEU A 105 17.19 -7.14 0.54
C LEU A 105 17.42 -6.90 2.03
N ALA A 106 17.25 -7.94 2.87
CA ALA A 106 17.46 -7.86 4.30
C ALA A 106 18.92 -7.55 4.66
N ASP A 107 19.90 -8.10 3.93
CA ASP A 107 21.32 -7.78 4.09
C ASP A 107 21.63 -6.30 3.84
N HIS A 108 20.82 -5.64 3.02
CA HIS A 108 20.89 -4.19 2.79
C HIS A 108 19.95 -3.38 3.71
N GLY A 109 19.36 -4.01 4.73
CA GLY A 109 18.44 -3.38 5.66
C GLY A 109 17.14 -2.90 5.00
N ILE A 110 16.69 -3.58 3.94
CA ILE A 110 15.46 -3.29 3.22
C ILE A 110 14.46 -4.41 3.47
N LEU A 111 13.25 -4.06 3.92
CA LEU A 111 12.15 -5.01 4.13
C LEU A 111 11.11 -4.85 3.03
N ALA A 112 10.67 -5.98 2.46
CA ALA A 112 9.59 -6.06 1.48
C ALA A 112 8.69 -7.28 1.79
N GLY A 113 7.59 -7.44 1.05
CA GLY A 113 6.69 -8.58 1.20
C GLY A 113 6.89 -9.61 0.09
N PRO A 114 7.13 -10.90 0.37
CA PRO A 114 7.25 -11.92 -0.66
C PRO A 114 5.92 -12.17 -1.36
N GLY A 115 5.98 -12.52 -2.64
CA GLY A 115 4.82 -12.73 -3.50
C GLY A 115 3.98 -13.93 -3.08
N HIS A 116 4.62 -14.91 -2.43
CA HIS A 116 3.99 -16.07 -1.79
C HIS A 116 2.78 -15.72 -0.90
N PHE A 117 2.76 -14.55 -0.25
CA PHE A 117 1.62 -14.12 0.58
C PHE A 117 0.37 -13.74 -0.22
N TYR A 118 0.49 -13.57 -1.54
CA TYR A 118 -0.60 -13.18 -2.44
C TYR A 118 -1.04 -14.33 -3.36
N GLY A 119 -0.55 -15.54 -3.09
CA GLY A 119 -0.88 -16.77 -3.82
C GLY A 119 0.33 -17.39 -4.53
N THR A 120 0.13 -18.61 -5.04
CA THR A 120 1.20 -19.43 -5.67
C THR A 120 1.63 -18.96 -7.06
N HIS A 121 0.91 -18.01 -7.66
CA HIS A 121 1.13 -17.54 -9.02
C HIS A 121 2.25 -16.51 -9.15
N TYR A 122 2.81 -16.05 -8.02
CA TYR A 122 3.84 -15.02 -7.99
C TYR A 122 5.03 -15.43 -7.10
N PRO A 123 5.66 -16.59 -7.37
CA PRO A 123 6.75 -17.07 -6.53
C PRO A 123 7.98 -16.16 -6.61
N GLN A 124 8.11 -15.36 -7.68
CA GLN A 124 9.28 -14.54 -7.96
C GLN A 124 9.10 -13.03 -7.69
N HIS A 125 7.90 -12.61 -7.30
CA HIS A 125 7.61 -11.20 -7.08
C HIS A 125 7.75 -10.82 -5.62
N VAL A 126 8.13 -9.57 -5.38
CA VAL A 126 8.16 -8.91 -4.09
C VAL A 126 7.37 -7.61 -4.14
N ARG A 127 6.71 -7.27 -3.03
CA ARG A 127 5.94 -6.04 -2.85
C ARG A 127 6.71 -5.03 -2.02
N PHE A 128 7.07 -3.92 -2.63
CA PHE A 128 7.60 -2.75 -1.92
C PHE A 128 6.48 -1.78 -1.56
N SER A 129 6.50 -1.25 -0.33
CA SER A 129 5.50 -0.28 0.13
C SER A 129 5.98 1.16 -0.03
N LEU A 130 5.08 2.03 -0.50
CA LEU A 130 5.25 3.49 -0.54
C LEU A 130 4.65 4.18 0.71
N THR A 131 4.17 3.42 1.69
CA THR A 131 3.56 3.95 2.92
C THR A 131 4.56 4.27 4.01
N ALA A 132 5.84 3.97 3.82
CA ALA A 132 6.92 4.38 4.74
C ALA A 132 7.16 5.90 4.66
N THR A 133 7.92 6.46 5.60
CA THR A 133 8.30 7.89 5.58
C THR A 133 9.14 8.23 4.36
N ASP A 134 9.15 9.51 3.96
CA ASP A 134 9.94 9.99 2.81
C ASP A 134 11.43 9.67 3.00
N GLU A 135 11.94 9.88 4.22
CA GLU A 135 13.30 9.54 4.65
C GLU A 135 13.61 8.04 4.44
N ARG A 136 12.72 7.14 4.87
CA ARG A 136 12.92 5.69 4.72
C ARG A 136 12.90 5.25 3.27
N ILE A 137 12.01 5.84 2.45
CA ILE A 137 11.96 5.59 1.01
C ILE A 137 13.26 6.06 0.35
N ALA A 138 13.74 7.26 0.70
CA ALA A 138 14.99 7.80 0.18
C ALA A 138 16.20 6.92 0.57
N ALA A 139 16.27 6.49 1.83
CA ALA A 139 17.33 5.61 2.31
C ALA A 139 17.33 4.26 1.59
N ALA A 140 16.16 3.63 1.39
CA ALA A 140 16.04 2.39 0.64
C ALA A 140 16.48 2.58 -0.83
N ALA A 141 16.04 3.67 -1.47
CA ALA A 141 16.45 4.00 -2.84
C ALA A 141 17.97 4.22 -2.96
N GLN A 142 18.59 4.86 -1.97
CA GLN A 142 20.04 5.06 -1.96
C GLN A 142 20.81 3.73 -1.85
N ARG A 143 20.36 2.83 -0.96
CA ARG A 143 20.99 1.51 -0.79
C ARG A 143 20.86 0.66 -2.05
N LEU A 144 19.69 0.65 -2.69
CA LEU A 144 19.48 -0.07 -3.97
C LEU A 144 20.41 0.44 -5.08
N ARG A 145 20.60 1.76 -5.19
CA ARG A 145 21.52 2.37 -6.17
C ARG A 145 23.01 2.09 -5.90
N ALA A 146 23.36 1.67 -4.68
CA ALA A 146 24.72 1.25 -4.37
C ALA A 146 24.99 -0.17 -4.88
N VAL A 147 23.96 -1.04 -4.85
CA VAL A 147 24.04 -2.44 -5.29
C VAL A 147 24.17 -2.55 -6.82
N GLY A 148 23.41 -1.76 -7.59
CA GLY A 148 23.44 -1.82 -9.07
C GLY A 148 24.74 -1.31 -9.73
N ARG A 149 25.77 -0.94 -8.95
CA ARG A 149 27.06 -0.43 -9.43
C ARG A 149 28.24 -1.38 -9.19
N SER A 150 27.99 -2.56 -8.62
CA SER A 150 28.97 -3.66 -8.50
C SER A 150 28.70 -4.73 -9.54
#